data_AF-A0A6I5CT78-F1
#
_entry.id   AF-A0A6I5CT78-F1
#
_cell.length_a   1.000
_cell.length_b   1.000
_cell.length_c   1.000
_cell.angle_alpha   90.00
_cell.angle_beta   90.00
_cell.angle_gamma   90.00
#
_symmetry.space_group_name_H-M   'P 1'
#
loop_
_entity.id
_entity.type
_entity.pdbx_description
1 polymer ?
#
loop_
_entity_poly.entity_id
_entity_poly.type
_entity_poly.pdbx_seq_one_letter_code
_entity_poly.pdbx_strand_id
1 'polypeptide(L)'
;MRILVLGHTGYLGRHVSGHLRELPRARVLGAGRSPAAGVDIDLSRHTPDRVAEAVSAAAPDAVVNCAGATGGDPVTLAEVNARGPAVL
;
A
#
# COMPACT_ATOMS: atom_id res chain seq x y z
N MET A 1 -0.88 -8.82 15.10
CA MET A 1 -1.58 -8.46 13.86
C MET A 1 -0.59 -7.87 12.87
N ARG A 2 -0.45 -8.48 11.69
CA ARG A 2 0.40 -8.04 10.58
C ARG A 2 -0.41 -7.10 9.71
N ILE A 3 0.03 -5.85 9.58
CA ILE A 3 -0.68 -4.84 8.80
C ILE A 3 0.22 -4.40 7.66
N LEU A 4 -0.23 -4.57 6.43
CA LEU A 4 0.46 -4.10 5.23
C LEU A 4 -0.04 -2.69 4.88
N VAL A 5 0.85 -1.69 4.88
CA VAL A 5 0.50 -0.30 4.57
C VAL A 5 1.06 0.06 3.20
N LEU A 6 0.19 0.23 2.20
CA LEU A 6 0.56 0.70 0.87
C LEU A 6 0.76 2.21 0.89
N GLY A 7 1.81 2.70 0.24
CA GLY A 7 2.12 4.14 0.23
C GLY A 7 2.64 4.64 1.59
N HIS A 8 3.22 3.76 2.42
CA HIS A 8 3.68 4.09 3.77
C HIS A 8 4.74 5.22 3.84
N THR A 9 5.42 5.53 2.73
CA THR A 9 6.39 6.62 2.64
C THR A 9 5.77 7.97 2.25
N GLY A 10 4.50 7.98 1.81
CA GLY A 10 3.74 9.20 1.54
C GLY A 10 3.27 9.91 2.81
N TYR A 11 2.67 11.10 2.66
CA TYR A 11 2.21 11.90 3.80
C TYR A 11 1.28 11.12 4.73
N LEU A 12 0.12 10.70 4.23
CA LEU A 12 -0.86 9.92 5.01
C LEU A 12 -0.25 8.61 5.54
N GLY A 13 0.47 7.89 4.66
CA GLY A 13 1.07 6.60 5.00
C GLY A 13 2.07 6.67 6.17
N ARG A 14 2.87 7.75 6.29
CA ARG A 14 3.78 7.93 7.43
C ARG A 14 3.03 8.11 8.74
N HIS A 15 2.02 8.97 8.76
CA HIS A 15 1.20 9.21 9.95
C HIS A 15 0.43 7.95 10.37
N VAL A 16 -0.23 7.28 9.42
CA VAL A 16 -0.94 6.02 9.66
C VAL A 16 0.02 4.94 10.18
N SER A 17 1.18 4.77 9.54
CA SER A 17 2.17 3.79 10.00
C SER A 17 2.75 4.13 11.38
N GLY A 18 2.84 5.42 11.73
CA GLY A 18 3.24 5.87 13.06
C GLY A 18 2.27 5.37 14.12
N HIS A 19 1.00 5.74 13.99
CA HIS A 19 -0.05 5.34 14.93
C HIS A 19 -0.27 3.83 15.00
N LEU A 20 -0.21 3.12 13.86
CA LEU A 20 -0.36 1.66 13.87
C LEU A 20 0.77 0.95 14.62
N ARG A 21 1.97 1.52 14.68
CA ARG A 21 3.09 0.95 15.45
C ARG A 21 2.93 1.14 16.96
N GLU A 22 2.10 2.09 17.39
CA GLU A 22 1.78 2.30 18.81
C GLU A 22 0.79 1.24 19.33
N LEU A 23 0.09 0.54 18.43
CA LEU A 23 -0.86 -0.51 18.80
C LEU A 23 -0.14 -1.75 19.36
N PRO A 24 -0.57 -2.28 20.53
CA PRO A 24 0.00 -3.50 21.07
C PRO A 24 -0.10 -4.66 20.09
N ARG A 25 1.01 -5.40 19.91
CA ARG A 25 1.12 -6.58 19.04
C ARG A 25 0.89 -6.30 17.54
N ALA A 26 0.90 -5.05 17.10
CA ALA A 26 0.88 -4.70 15.68
C ALA A 26 2.29 -4.82 15.08
N ARG A 27 2.37 -5.46 13.92
CA ARG A 27 3.58 -5.49 13.07
C ARG A 27 3.23 -4.82 11.75
N VAL A 28 3.78 -3.62 11.54
CA VAL A 28 3.55 -2.83 10.33
C VAL A 28 4.59 -3.16 9.27
N LEU A 29 4.13 -3.59 8.10
CA LEU A 29 4.93 -3.84 6.90
C LEU A 29 4.64 -2.71 5.90
N GLY A 30 5.68 -2.03 5.43
CA GLY A 30 5.55 -0.99 4.42
C GLY A 30 5.57 -1.58 3.01
N ALA A 31 4.60 -1.22 2.17
CA ALA A 31 4.52 -1.59 0.77
C ALA A 31 4.46 -0.37 -0.16
N GLY A 32 5.09 -0.47 -1.33
CA GLY A 32 5.10 0.61 -2.31
C GLY A 32 6.29 0.53 -3.27
N ARG A 33 6.35 1.48 -4.21
CA ARG A 33 7.46 1.62 -5.18
C ARG A 33 8.76 2.22 -4.63
N SER A 34 8.80 2.59 -3.35
CA SER A 34 9.97 3.22 -2.75
C SER A 34 11.01 2.15 -2.40
N PRO A 35 12.32 2.41 -2.53
CA PRO A 35 13.35 1.51 -2.01
C PRO A 35 13.26 1.28 -0.49
N ALA A 36 12.57 2.16 0.24
CA ALA A 36 12.32 2.00 1.67
C ALA A 36 11.11 1.08 1.99
N ALA A 37 10.39 0.59 0.98
CA ALA A 37 9.31 -0.38 1.17
C ALA A 37 9.89 -1.78 1.40
N GLY A 38 9.34 -2.49 2.38
CA GLY A 38 9.69 -3.89 2.65
C GLY A 38 8.99 -4.87 1.72
N VAL A 39 7.96 -4.43 0.99
CA VAL A 39 7.22 -5.22 0.00
C VAL A 39 7.03 -4.38 -1.26
N ASP A 40 7.48 -4.89 -2.41
CA ASP A 40 7.34 -4.21 -3.69
C ASP A 40 5.92 -4.40 -4.26
N ILE A 41 5.08 -3.37 -4.10
CA ILE A 41 3.74 -3.32 -4.69
C ILE A 41 3.53 -1.93 -5.30
N ASP A 42 3.36 -1.89 -6.61
CA ASP A 42 2.91 -0.70 -7.34
C ASP A 42 1.56 -0.99 -8.01
N LEU A 43 0.47 -0.48 -7.42
CA LEU A 43 -0.90 -0.69 -7.92
C LEU A 43 -1.15 -0.10 -9.32
N SER A 44 -0.27 0.79 -9.80
CA SER A 44 -0.39 1.38 -11.15
C SER A 44 0.39 0.59 -12.21
N ARG A 45 1.25 -0.35 -11.81
CA ARG A 45 2.16 -1.07 -12.71
C ARG A 45 2.09 -2.59 -12.60
N HIS A 46 1.84 -3.12 -11.42
CA HIS A 46 1.73 -4.55 -11.20
C HIS A 46 0.38 -5.06 -11.68
N THR A 47 0.41 -6.26 -12.28
CA THR A 47 -0.81 -7.00 -12.60
C THR A 47 -1.51 -7.47 -11.32
N PRO A 48 -2.83 -7.74 -11.36
CA PRO A 48 -3.54 -8.30 -10.21
C PRO A 48 -2.88 -9.54 -9.63
N ASP A 49 -2.43 -10.49 -10.47
CA ASP A 49 -1.74 -11.71 -10.03
C ASP A 49 -0.46 -11.41 -9.25
N ARG A 50 0.33 -10.44 -9.71
CA ARG A 50 1.57 -10.03 -9.04
C ARG A 50 1.30 -9.32 -7.72
N VAL A 51 0.22 -8.54 -7.63
CA VAL A 51 -0.24 -7.95 -6.36
C VAL A 51 -0.71 -9.04 -5.42
N ALA A 52 -1.53 -9.99 -5.88
CA ALA A 52 -2.01 -11.12 -5.09
C ALA A 52 -0.87 -11.99 -4.56
N GLU A 53 0.13 -12.29 -5.40
CA GLU A 53 1.35 -13.02 -4.99
C GLU A 53 2.09 -12.27 -3.87
N ALA A 54 2.35 -10.97 -4.06
CA ALA A 54 3.06 -10.17 -3.07
C ALA A 54 2.30 -10.04 -1.74
N VAL A 55 0.97 -9.85 -1.80
CA VAL A 55 0.11 -9.81 -0.61
C VAL A 55 0.10 -11.17 0.09
N SER A 56 -0.05 -12.26 -0.66
CA SER A 56 -0.03 -13.63 -0.11
C SER A 56 1.32 -13.95 0.55
N ALA A 57 2.44 -13.59 -0.08
CA ALA A 57 3.77 -13.76 0.48
C ALA A 57 4.00 -12.93 1.74
N ALA A 58 3.44 -11.72 1.79
CA ALA A 58 3.48 -10.86 2.97
C ALA A 58 2.56 -11.36 4.11
N ALA A 59 1.57 -12.20 3.79
CA ALA A 59 0.58 -12.77 4.72
C ALA A 59 0.08 -11.74 5.76
N PRO A 60 -0.49 -10.59 5.35
CA PRO A 60 -1.04 -9.63 6.29
C PRO A 60 -2.40 -10.10 6.83
N ASP A 61 -2.71 -9.71 8.06
CA ASP A 61 -4.05 -9.83 8.62
C ASP A 61 -4.97 -8.69 8.13
N ALA A 62 -4.37 -7.56 7.73
CA ALA A 62 -5.08 -6.40 7.19
C ALA A 62 -4.21 -5.61 6.20
N VAL A 63 -4.86 -5.03 5.18
CA VAL A 63 -4.24 -4.10 4.23
C VAL A 63 -4.83 -2.70 4.46
N VAL A 64 -3.95 -1.71 4.58
CA VAL A 64 -4.33 -0.29 4.64
C VAL A 64 -3.76 0.42 3.42
N ASN A 65 -4.64 0.86 2.53
CA ASN A 65 -4.23 1.58 1.34
C ASN A 65 -4.08 3.09 1.64
N CYS A 66 -2.84 3.58 1.71
CA CYS A 66 -2.53 5.00 1.70
C CYS A 66 -1.84 5.44 0.39
N ALA A 67 -1.80 4.57 -0.62
CA ALA A 67 -1.33 4.93 -1.95
C ALA A 67 -2.45 5.65 -2.70
N GLY A 68 -2.08 6.71 -3.41
CA GLY A 68 -3.01 7.53 -4.18
C GLY A 68 -2.31 8.71 -4.84
N ALA A 69 -2.96 9.32 -5.81
CA ALA A 69 -2.56 10.56 -6.44
C ALA A 69 -3.58 11.66 -6.09
N THR A 70 -3.09 12.84 -5.70
CA THR A 70 -3.91 14.02 -5.37
C THR A 70 -3.87 15.09 -6.46
N GLY A 71 -3.12 14.85 -7.53
CA GLY A 71 -3.01 15.74 -8.69
C GLY A 71 -2.54 14.96 -9.92
N GLY A 72 -2.70 15.57 -11.10
CA GLY A 72 -2.51 14.94 -12.40
C GLY A 72 -3.76 15.06 -13.26
N ASP A 73 -3.70 14.48 -14.46
CA ASP A 73 -4.87 14.42 -15.35
C ASP A 73 -5.91 13.40 -14.84
N PRO A 74 -7.18 13.50 -15.28
CA PRO A 74 -8.25 12.60 -14.83
C PRO A 74 -7.97 11.11 -15.07
N VAL A 75 -7.25 10.75 -16.12
CA VAL A 75 -6.93 9.34 -16.42
C VAL A 75 -5.93 8.82 -15.39
N THR A 76 -4.86 9.58 -15.13
CA THR A 76 -3.90 9.25 -14.07
C THR A 76 -4.59 9.09 -12.71
N LEU A 77 -5.51 9.99 -12.36
CA LEU A 77 -6.25 9.91 -11.10
C LEU A 77 -7.15 8.66 -11.04
N ALA A 78 -7.84 8.31 -12.12
CA ALA A 78 -8.69 7.12 -12.17
C ALA A 78 -7.89 5.82 -12.08
N GLU A 79 -6.76 5.74 -12.79
CA GLU A 79 -5.87 4.57 -12.77
C GLU A 79 -5.30 4.34 -11.37
N VAL A 80 -4.79 5.39 -10.72
CA VAL A 80 -4.13 5.26 -9.41
C VAL A 80 -5.12 5.11 -8.25
N ASN A 81 -6.24 5.84 -8.27
CA ASN A 81 -7.14 5.92 -7.11
C ASN A 81 -8.34 4.96 -7.17
N ALA A 82 -8.72 4.48 -8.37
CA ALA A 82 -9.86 3.58 -8.51
C ALA A 82 -9.44 2.21 -9.05
N ARG A 83 -8.76 2.16 -10.19
CA ARG A 83 -8.38 0.87 -10.81
C ARG A 83 -7.33 0.13 -9.99
N GLY A 84 -6.28 0.81 -9.56
CA GLY A 84 -5.22 0.22 -8.75
C GLY A 84 -5.75 -0.44 -7.46
N PRO A 85 -6.51 0.27 -6.62
CA PRO A 85 -7.06 -0.31 -5.38
C PRO A 85 -8.08 -1.43 -5.62
N ALA A 86 -8.72 -1.50 -6.79
CA ALA A 86 -9.69 -2.55 -7.10
C ALA A 86 -9.06 -3.94 -7.28
N VAL A 87 -7.73 -4.05 -7.28
CA VAL A 87 -7.00 -5.33 -7.37
C VAL A 87 -6.60 -5.90 -6.00
N LEU A 88 -6.96 -5.22 -4.91
CA LEU A 88 -6.67 -5.61 -3.53
C LEU A 88 -7.71 -6.55 -2.94
#